data_AF-A0A928F5N5-F1
#
_entry.id   AF-A0A928F5N5-F1
#
_cell.length_a   1.000
_cell.length_b   1.000
_cell.length_c   1.000
_cell.angle_alpha   90.00
_cell.angle_beta   90.00
_cell.angle_gamma   90.00
#
_symmetry.space_group_name_H-M   'P 1'
#
loop_
_entity.id
_entity.type
_entity.pdbx_description
1 polymer ?
#
loop_
_entity_poly.entity_id
_entity_poly.type
_entity_poly.pdbx_seq_one_letter_code
_entity_poly.pdbx_strand_id
1 'polypeptide(L)'
;MKREDAFYYKTLLMFGFSDGYDEWLNYYLEKESPLSDIVLELSLCGSDVNKTISLLHNYCAEQNFDKAVSHDKLRLFFKNAYYSNRMSKEEVLSTMYRLSLNIGDPGDFDIKLWGSMYYLDYYYGLALDGVIPMENFDFAFFSYLDNGTPLDSDLIWRKSMKKKPSLLDKIKSILKR
;
A
#
# COMPACT_ATOMS: atom_id res chain seq x y z
N MET A 1 9.80 -14.74 15.30
CA MET A 1 9.29 -13.77 14.29
C MET A 1 9.69 -12.34 14.68
N LYS A 2 10.00 -11.42 13.74
CA LYS A 2 10.16 -9.98 14.07
C LYS A 2 8.80 -9.26 14.00
N ARG A 3 8.62 -8.15 14.72
CA ARG A 3 7.34 -7.43 14.75
C ARG A 3 6.96 -6.79 13.41
N GLU A 4 7.95 -6.40 12.61
CA GLU A 4 7.72 -5.91 11.25
C GLU A 4 7.18 -7.02 10.34
N ASP A 5 7.59 -8.28 10.53
CA ASP A 5 7.01 -9.44 9.84
C ASP A 5 5.57 -9.67 10.31
N ALA A 6 5.34 -9.63 11.63
CA ALA A 6 4.01 -9.80 12.21
C ALA A 6 3.02 -8.76 11.67
N PHE A 7 3.43 -7.49 11.63
CA PHE A 7 2.62 -6.40 11.13
C PHE A 7 2.34 -6.54 9.63
N TYR A 8 3.34 -6.93 8.84
CA TYR A 8 3.21 -7.24 7.43
C TYR A 8 2.19 -8.36 7.17
N TYR A 9 2.32 -9.52 7.83
CA TYR A 9 1.38 -10.63 7.64
C TYR A 9 -0.02 -10.31 8.15
N LYS A 10 -0.14 -9.66 9.32
CA LYS A 10 -1.42 -9.18 9.83
C LYS A 10 -2.13 -8.32 8.79
N THR A 11 -1.38 -7.39 8.19
CA THR A 11 -1.89 -6.50 7.15
C THR A 11 -2.37 -7.29 5.94
N LEU A 12 -1.56 -8.19 5.39
CA LEU A 12 -1.94 -9.01 4.24
C LEU A 12 -3.21 -9.84 4.52
N LEU A 13 -3.29 -10.47 5.68
CA LEU A 13 -4.44 -11.28 6.10
C LEU A 13 -5.73 -10.44 6.21
N MET A 14 -5.65 -9.21 6.73
CA MET A 14 -6.81 -8.29 6.77
C MET A 14 -7.38 -7.96 5.38
N PHE A 15 -6.56 -8.09 4.33
CA PHE A 15 -6.94 -7.84 2.95
C PHE A 15 -7.13 -9.13 2.13
N GLY A 16 -7.14 -10.30 2.78
CA GLY A 16 -7.44 -11.59 2.16
C GLY A 16 -6.26 -12.25 1.46
N PHE A 17 -5.03 -11.80 1.71
CA PHE A 17 -3.82 -12.43 1.18
C PHE A 17 -3.20 -13.36 2.23
N SER A 18 -3.45 -14.68 2.11
CA SER A 18 -2.90 -15.68 3.05
C SER A 18 -1.68 -16.42 2.52
N ASP A 19 -1.51 -16.58 1.20
CA ASP A 19 -0.47 -17.42 0.59
C ASP A 19 0.92 -17.26 1.24
N GLY A 20 1.41 -16.01 1.32
CA GLY A 20 2.74 -15.75 1.87
C GLY A 20 2.86 -15.98 3.38
N TYR A 21 1.76 -15.84 4.13
CA TYR A 21 1.74 -16.19 5.55
C TYR A 21 1.77 -17.71 5.74
N ASP A 22 1.00 -18.44 4.94
CA ASP A 22 0.92 -19.90 5.02
C ASP A 22 2.26 -20.55 4.64
N GLU A 23 2.91 -20.08 3.57
CA GLU A 23 4.26 -20.49 3.16
C GLU A 23 5.28 -20.23 4.28
N TRP A 24 5.23 -19.04 4.88
CA TRP A 24 6.13 -18.68 5.98
C TRP A 24 5.93 -19.58 7.20
N LEU A 25 4.68 -19.80 7.62
CA LEU A 25 4.38 -20.62 8.80
C LEU A 25 4.85 -22.06 8.59
N ASN A 26 4.55 -22.65 7.44
CA ASN A 26 4.95 -24.02 7.10
C ASN A 26 6.48 -24.18 7.11
N TYR A 27 7.21 -23.21 6.55
CA TYR A 27 8.68 -23.22 6.60
C TYR A 27 9.21 -23.30 8.03
N TYR A 28 8.67 -22.49 8.95
CA TYR A 28 9.15 -22.48 10.33
C TYR A 28 8.74 -23.72 11.11
N LEU A 29 7.54 -24.27 10.88
CA LEU A 29 7.11 -25.53 11.46
C LEU A 29 8.01 -26.70 11.07
N GLU A 30 8.58 -26.69 9.87
CA GLU A 30 9.50 -27.73 9.41
C GLU A 30 10.96 -27.54 9.86
N LYS A 31 11.41 -26.29 9.99
CA LYS A 31 12.84 -25.97 10.15
C LYS A 31 13.25 -25.57 11.56
N GLU A 32 12.34 -25.04 12.37
CA GLU A 32 12.65 -24.53 13.71
C GLU A 32 12.35 -25.60 14.78
N SER A 33 13.33 -25.91 15.63
CA SER A 33 13.16 -26.82 16.77
C SER A 33 14.13 -26.42 17.90
N PRO A 34 13.64 -25.98 19.08
CA PRO A 34 12.22 -25.82 19.44
C PRO A 34 11.57 -24.61 18.74
N LEU A 35 10.26 -24.67 18.50
CA LEU A 35 9.49 -23.53 18.02
C LEU A 35 9.52 -22.40 19.06
N SER A 36 9.70 -21.16 18.60
CA SER A 36 9.44 -19.97 19.39
C SER A 36 7.96 -19.86 19.76
N ASP A 37 7.67 -19.26 20.93
CA ASP A 37 6.31 -19.18 21.51
C ASP A 37 5.28 -18.63 20.51
N ILE A 38 5.63 -17.55 19.80
CA ILE A 38 4.73 -16.96 18.80
C ILE A 38 4.45 -17.89 17.61
N VAL A 39 5.44 -18.66 17.15
CA VAL A 39 5.24 -19.62 16.05
C VAL A 39 4.35 -20.76 16.51
N LEU A 40 4.56 -21.25 17.74
CA LEU A 40 3.71 -22.26 18.36
C LEU A 40 2.27 -21.76 18.48
N GLU A 41 2.04 -20.57 19.01
CA GLU A 41 0.70 -20.00 19.15
C GLU A 41 0.00 -19.78 17.79
N LEU A 42 0.73 -19.32 16.77
CA LEU A 42 0.20 -19.19 15.42
C LEU A 42 -0.21 -20.55 14.84
N SER A 43 0.58 -21.61 15.07
CA SER A 43 0.24 -22.97 14.62
C SER A 43 -1.07 -23.49 15.22
N LEU A 44 -1.42 -23.05 16.43
CA LEU A 44 -2.66 -23.41 17.14
C LEU A 44 -3.88 -22.58 16.68
N CYS A 45 -3.70 -21.61 15.79
CA CYS A 45 -4.81 -20.88 15.18
C CYS A 45 -5.49 -21.69 14.06
N GLY A 46 -4.78 -22.65 13.44
CA GLY A 46 -5.30 -23.43 12.32
C GLY A 46 -5.70 -22.52 11.16
N SER A 47 -6.88 -22.74 10.58
CA SER A 47 -7.43 -21.93 9.49
C SER A 47 -8.23 -20.70 9.94
N ASP A 48 -8.26 -20.38 11.24
CA ASP A 48 -8.98 -19.22 11.75
C ASP A 48 -8.17 -17.92 11.53
N VAL A 49 -8.41 -17.28 10.38
CA VAL A 49 -7.74 -16.02 9.99
C VAL A 49 -7.99 -14.90 11.00
N ASN A 50 -9.19 -14.80 11.59
CA ASN A 50 -9.50 -13.73 12.54
C ASN A 50 -8.69 -13.90 13.82
N LYS A 51 -8.61 -15.14 14.34
CA LYS A 51 -7.78 -15.46 15.49
C LYS A 51 -6.31 -15.19 15.22
N THR A 52 -5.81 -15.56 14.04
CA THR A 52 -4.44 -15.24 13.60
C THR A 52 -4.19 -13.73 13.56
N ILE A 53 -5.10 -12.95 12.98
CA ILE A 53 -5.00 -11.48 12.93
C ILE A 53 -4.97 -10.90 14.35
N SER A 54 -5.83 -11.37 15.25
CA SER A 54 -5.86 -10.91 16.65
C SER A 54 -4.56 -11.24 17.38
N LEU A 55 -4.00 -12.43 17.18
CA LEU A 55 -2.72 -12.83 17.78
C LEU A 55 -1.58 -11.93 17.31
N LEU A 56 -1.46 -11.72 15.99
CA LEU A 56 -0.44 -10.85 15.40
C LEU A 56 -0.64 -9.39 15.83
N HIS A 57 -1.89 -8.94 15.97
CA HIS A 57 -2.20 -7.60 16.46
C HIS A 57 -1.66 -7.39 17.88
N ASN A 58 -1.94 -8.34 18.79
CA ASN A 58 -1.46 -8.27 20.17
C ASN A 58 0.08 -8.30 20.23
N TYR A 59 0.71 -9.19 19.45
CA TYR A 59 2.17 -9.27 19.36
C TYR A 59 2.83 -7.95 18.90
N CYS A 60 2.16 -7.21 18.01
CA CYS A 60 2.59 -5.88 17.58
C CYS A 60 2.30 -4.77 18.60
N ALA A 61 1.25 -4.89 19.42
CA ALA A 61 0.82 -3.85 20.35
C ALA A 61 1.78 -3.67 21.53
N GLU A 62 2.58 -4.69 21.84
CA GLU A 62 3.40 -4.73 23.06
C GLU A 62 4.67 -3.88 23.00
N GLN A 63 5.18 -3.51 21.82
CA GLN A 63 6.41 -2.71 21.68
C GLN A 63 6.46 -1.93 20.35
N ASN A 64 7.22 -0.82 20.34
CA ASN A 64 7.50 -0.07 19.11
C ASN A 64 8.32 -0.91 18.10
N PHE A 65 7.99 -0.77 16.82
CA PHE A 65 8.69 -1.42 15.70
C PHE A 65 8.75 -0.48 14.50
N ASP A 66 9.63 -0.78 13.53
CA ASP A 66 9.82 0.09 12.37
C ASP A 66 8.73 -0.14 11.30
N LYS A 67 7.76 0.77 11.24
CA LYS A 67 6.69 0.75 10.24
C LYS A 67 7.21 0.93 8.80
N ALA A 68 8.36 1.58 8.59
CA ALA A 68 8.92 1.79 7.26
C ALA A 68 9.39 0.47 6.62
N VAL A 69 9.97 -0.43 7.42
CA VAL A 69 10.33 -1.79 6.98
C VAL A 69 9.08 -2.58 6.58
N SER A 70 8.00 -2.45 7.35
CA SER A 70 6.73 -3.13 7.04
C SER A 70 6.10 -2.58 5.76
N HIS A 71 6.12 -1.26 5.59
CA HIS A 71 5.69 -0.59 4.36
C HIS A 71 6.49 -1.08 3.14
N ASP A 72 7.81 -1.19 3.23
CA ASP A 72 8.63 -1.64 2.11
C ASP A 72 8.31 -3.08 1.69
N LYS A 73 8.05 -3.97 2.66
CA LYS A 73 7.57 -5.34 2.37
C LYS A 73 6.24 -5.34 1.64
N LEU A 74 5.29 -4.51 2.06
CA LEU A 74 4.00 -4.38 1.37
C LEU A 74 4.17 -3.84 -0.05
N ARG A 75 5.01 -2.81 -0.24
CA ARG A 75 5.35 -2.30 -1.57
C ARG A 75 5.93 -3.40 -2.46
N LEU A 76 6.88 -4.17 -1.94
CA LEU A 76 7.48 -5.29 -2.68
C LEU A 76 6.46 -6.39 -3.00
N PHE A 77 5.53 -6.68 -2.08
CA PHE A 77 4.41 -7.57 -2.34
C PHE A 77 3.58 -7.08 -3.54
N PHE A 78 3.17 -5.81 -3.55
CA PHE A 78 2.39 -5.25 -4.66
C PHE A 78 3.19 -5.17 -5.96
N LYS A 79 4.49 -4.87 -5.88
CA LYS A 79 5.40 -4.89 -7.02
C LYS A 79 5.39 -6.27 -7.68
N ASN A 80 5.58 -7.31 -6.88
CA ASN A 80 5.59 -8.69 -7.36
C ASN A 80 4.22 -9.09 -7.90
N ALA A 81 3.13 -8.73 -7.23
CA ALA A 81 1.77 -9.03 -7.68
C ALA A 81 1.45 -8.36 -9.04
N TYR A 82 1.88 -7.12 -9.24
CA TYR A 82 1.74 -6.40 -10.50
C TYR A 82 2.56 -7.06 -11.62
N TYR A 83 3.87 -7.22 -11.43
CA TYR A 83 4.75 -7.75 -12.47
C TYR A 83 4.52 -9.23 -12.80
N SER A 84 3.90 -9.99 -11.89
CA SER A 84 3.46 -11.37 -12.14
C SER A 84 2.07 -11.48 -12.78
N ASN A 85 1.43 -10.35 -13.09
CA ASN A 85 0.05 -10.26 -13.59
C ASN A 85 -1.00 -10.88 -12.63
N ARG A 86 -0.69 -11.01 -11.33
CA ARG A 86 -1.66 -11.41 -10.30
C ARG A 86 -2.64 -10.29 -9.96
N MET A 87 -2.22 -9.04 -10.13
CA MET A 87 -3.07 -7.86 -9.91
C MET A 87 -2.85 -6.87 -11.05
N SER A 88 -3.93 -6.29 -11.54
CA SER A 88 -3.93 -5.12 -12.42
C SER A 88 -3.45 -3.87 -11.68
N LYS A 89 -3.20 -2.80 -12.43
CA LYS A 89 -2.78 -1.51 -11.87
C LYS A 89 -3.86 -0.96 -10.92
N GLU A 90 -5.11 -1.02 -11.36
CA GLU A 90 -6.31 -0.60 -10.63
C GLU A 90 -6.47 -1.36 -9.31
N GLU A 91 -6.29 -2.69 -9.33
CA GLU A 91 -6.39 -3.52 -8.13
C GLU A 91 -5.28 -3.19 -7.14
N VAL A 92 -4.05 -2.94 -7.61
CA VAL A 92 -2.93 -2.53 -6.75
C VAL A 92 -3.25 -1.19 -6.08
N LEU A 93 -3.66 -0.19 -6.87
CA LEU A 93 -3.99 1.16 -6.36
C LEU A 93 -5.11 1.11 -5.32
N SER A 94 -6.21 0.46 -5.66
CA SER A 94 -7.38 0.36 -4.77
C SER A 94 -7.03 -0.35 -3.47
N THR A 95 -6.22 -1.41 -3.54
CA THR A 95 -5.79 -2.16 -2.36
C THR A 95 -4.83 -1.35 -1.50
N MET A 96 -3.82 -0.70 -2.10
CA MET A 96 -2.90 0.22 -1.42
C MET A 96 -3.65 1.35 -0.71
N TYR A 97 -4.64 1.95 -1.38
CA TYR A 97 -5.50 2.97 -0.81
C TYR A 97 -6.25 2.47 0.43
N ARG A 98 -6.99 1.35 0.30
CA ARG A 98 -7.73 0.80 1.44
C ARG A 98 -6.81 0.41 2.60
N LEU A 99 -5.63 -0.13 2.30
CA LEU A 99 -4.63 -0.48 3.30
C LEU A 99 -4.14 0.78 4.02
N SER A 100 -3.79 1.83 3.29
CA SER A 100 -3.36 3.11 3.87
C SER A 100 -4.40 3.72 4.80
N LEU A 101 -5.70 3.59 4.48
CA LEU A 101 -6.79 4.09 5.34
C LEU A 101 -6.98 3.29 6.62
N ASN A 102 -6.79 1.97 6.58
CA ASN A 102 -7.03 1.11 7.73
C ASN A 102 -5.83 1.03 8.68
N ILE A 103 -4.64 1.41 8.20
CA ILE A 103 -3.37 1.15 8.88
C ILE A 103 -2.55 2.42 9.08
N GLY A 104 -2.71 3.41 8.20
CA GLY A 104 -2.10 4.71 8.35
C GLY A 104 -2.67 5.46 9.56
N ASP A 105 -1.78 6.06 10.34
CA ASP A 105 -2.17 7.08 11.31
C ASP A 105 -2.50 8.36 10.52
N PRO A 106 -3.63 9.04 10.77
CA PRO A 106 -3.90 10.35 10.18
C PRO A 106 -2.75 11.37 10.35
N GLY A 107 -1.95 11.25 11.40
CA GLY A 107 -0.73 12.04 11.61
C GLY A 107 0.48 11.57 10.78
N ASP A 108 0.49 10.33 10.30
CA ASP A 108 1.54 9.75 9.43
C ASP A 108 1.35 10.07 7.94
N PHE A 109 0.25 10.73 7.55
CA PHE A 109 0.09 11.22 6.17
C PHE A 109 1.15 12.27 5.79
N ASP A 110 1.83 12.87 6.77
CA ASP A 110 3.00 13.73 6.59
C ASP A 110 4.32 12.95 6.39
N ILE A 111 4.37 11.64 6.66
CA ILE A 111 5.62 10.81 6.57
C ILE A 111 5.87 10.25 5.15
N LYS A 112 5.09 10.67 4.16
CA LYS A 112 5.28 10.36 2.73
C LYS A 112 5.13 8.88 2.33
N LEU A 113 5.40 7.90 3.19
CA LEU A 113 5.37 6.47 2.85
C LEU A 113 3.93 5.95 2.67
N TRP A 114 3.15 5.86 3.76
CA TRP A 114 1.74 5.45 3.70
C TRP A 114 0.87 6.43 2.90
N GLY A 115 1.21 7.72 2.96
CA GLY A 115 0.59 8.75 2.13
C GLY A 115 0.73 8.48 0.63
N SER A 116 1.85 7.89 0.18
CA SER A 116 2.01 7.54 -1.24
C SER A 116 1.04 6.46 -1.70
N MET A 117 0.82 5.43 -0.88
CA MET A 117 -0.19 4.39 -1.14
C MET A 117 -1.60 5.00 -1.22
N TYR A 118 -1.90 5.99 -0.38
CA TYR A 118 -3.16 6.73 -0.40
C TYR A 118 -3.31 7.60 -1.66
N TYR A 119 -2.33 8.45 -1.95
CA TYR A 119 -2.44 9.47 -3.00
C TYR A 119 -2.30 8.91 -4.42
N LEU A 120 -1.72 7.72 -4.60
CA LEU A 120 -1.60 7.10 -5.92
C LEU A 120 -2.97 6.83 -6.56
N ASP A 121 -3.94 6.36 -5.78
CA ASP A 121 -5.31 6.13 -6.28
C ASP A 121 -5.97 7.44 -6.71
N TYR A 122 -5.84 8.49 -5.91
CA TYR A 122 -6.30 9.84 -6.28
C TYR A 122 -5.60 10.37 -7.54
N TYR A 123 -4.28 10.20 -7.64
CA TYR A 123 -3.50 10.66 -8.79
C TYR A 123 -3.89 9.91 -10.07
N TYR A 124 -4.27 8.63 -9.95
CA TYR A 124 -4.83 7.87 -11.05
C TYR A 124 -6.19 8.41 -11.50
N GLY A 125 -7.09 8.74 -10.56
CA GLY A 125 -8.36 9.39 -10.86
C GLY A 125 -8.18 10.69 -11.64
N LEU A 126 -7.21 11.53 -11.26
CA LEU A 126 -6.87 12.76 -11.99
C LEU A 126 -6.38 12.49 -13.43
N ALA A 127 -5.66 11.39 -13.65
CA ALA A 127 -5.20 11.00 -14.98
C ALA A 127 -6.36 10.50 -15.86
N LEU A 128 -7.26 9.68 -15.30
CA LEU A 128 -8.46 9.21 -15.98
C LEU A 128 -9.38 10.37 -16.39
N ASP A 129 -9.51 11.39 -15.54
CA ASP A 129 -10.29 12.59 -15.82
C ASP A 129 -9.60 13.56 -16.81
N GLY A 130 -8.39 13.25 -17.25
CA GLY A 130 -7.59 14.09 -18.14
C GLY A 130 -7.10 15.40 -17.52
N VAL A 131 -7.13 15.51 -16.18
CA VAL A 131 -6.58 16.66 -15.43
C VAL A 131 -5.06 16.67 -15.52
N ILE A 132 -4.44 15.49 -15.51
CA ILE A 132 -3.02 15.28 -15.77
C ILE A 132 -2.83 14.27 -16.92
N PRO A 133 -1.70 14.34 -17.65
CA PRO A 133 -1.31 13.27 -18.57
C PRO A 133 -1.13 11.92 -17.86
N MET A 134 -1.57 10.83 -18.48
CA MET A 134 -1.43 9.46 -17.95
C MET A 134 0.04 9.10 -17.75
N GLU A 135 0.93 9.58 -18.60
CA GLU A 135 2.38 9.32 -18.52
C GLU A 135 2.99 9.88 -17.23
N ASN A 136 2.45 11.00 -16.70
CA ASN A 136 2.89 11.55 -15.44
C ASN A 136 2.45 10.69 -14.25
N PHE A 137 1.27 10.10 -14.34
CA PHE A 137 0.80 9.14 -13.35
C PHE A 137 1.64 7.87 -13.42
N ASP A 138 1.83 7.29 -14.61
CA ASP A 138 2.62 6.08 -14.82
C ASP A 138 4.04 6.24 -14.27
N PHE A 139 4.70 7.38 -14.56
CA PHE A 139 6.01 7.68 -14.00
C PHE A 139 6.01 7.65 -12.46
N ALA A 140 5.01 8.25 -11.81
CA ALA A 140 4.90 8.27 -10.35
C ALA A 140 4.60 6.87 -9.79
N PHE A 141 3.67 6.14 -10.41
CA PHE A 141 3.32 4.78 -10.04
C PHE A 141 4.53 3.86 -10.07
N PHE A 142 5.28 3.84 -11.18
CA PHE A 142 6.49 3.00 -11.29
C PHE A 142 7.62 3.49 -10.40
N SER A 143 7.82 4.80 -10.24
CA SER A 143 8.83 5.33 -9.31
C SER A 143 8.58 4.91 -7.86
N TYR A 144 7.32 4.93 -7.43
CA TYR A 144 6.93 4.44 -6.12
C TYR A 144 7.05 2.91 -6.05
N LEU A 145 6.44 2.18 -6.98
CA LEU A 145 6.38 0.72 -6.91
C LEU A 145 7.76 0.08 -7.01
N ASP A 146 8.64 0.59 -7.87
CA ASP A 146 9.97 0.01 -8.08
C ASP A 146 10.98 0.43 -7.02
N ASN A 147 10.97 1.71 -6.64
CA ASN A 147 12.05 2.33 -5.86
C ASN A 147 11.60 2.87 -4.50
N GLY A 148 10.30 2.78 -4.17
CA GLY A 148 9.74 3.37 -2.95
C GLY A 148 9.79 4.89 -2.93
N THR A 149 9.94 5.54 -4.10
CA THR A 149 10.01 7.00 -4.18
C THR A 149 8.66 7.59 -3.76
N PRO A 150 8.61 8.38 -2.67
CA PRO A 150 7.35 8.90 -2.20
C PRO A 150 6.73 9.91 -3.17
N LEU A 151 5.41 9.96 -3.23
CA LEU A 151 4.68 10.97 -3.97
C LEU A 151 4.81 12.34 -3.29
N ASP A 152 5.12 13.34 -4.09
CA ASP A 152 5.05 14.75 -3.68
C ASP A 152 3.60 15.23 -3.81
N SER A 153 2.82 15.08 -2.72
CA SER A 153 1.42 15.47 -2.65
C SER A 153 1.21 16.97 -2.90
N ASP A 154 2.15 17.83 -2.50
CA ASP A 154 2.10 19.28 -2.75
C ASP A 154 2.23 19.60 -4.24
N LEU A 155 3.14 18.91 -4.93
CA LEU A 155 3.29 19.04 -6.38
C LEU A 155 2.01 18.58 -7.10
N ILE A 156 1.39 17.50 -6.64
CA ILE A 156 0.13 16.98 -7.19
C ILE A 156 -1.00 18.00 -7.01
N TRP A 157 -1.17 18.55 -5.81
CA TRP A 157 -2.16 19.58 -5.51
C TRP A 157 -1.96 20.87 -6.31
N ARG A 158 -0.71 21.32 -6.48
CA ARG A 158 -0.41 22.50 -7.30
C ARG A 158 -0.68 22.28 -8.78
N LYS A 159 -0.47 21.05 -9.29
CA LYS A 159 -0.76 20.70 -10.68
C LYS A 159 -2.26 20.57 -10.93
N SER A 160 -3.02 19.97 -10.00
CA SER A 160 -4.48 19.81 -10.12
C SER A 160 -5.20 21.17 -10.10
N MET A 161 -4.70 22.15 -9.33
CA MET A 161 -5.24 23.51 -9.32
C MET A 161 -4.89 24.35 -10.56
N LYS A 162 -3.95 23.92 -11.41
CA LYS A 162 -3.41 24.77 -12.49
C LYS A 162 -4.17 24.73 -13.82
N LYS A 163 -5.15 23.86 -14.09
CA LYS A 163 -6.02 23.99 -15.29
C LYS A 163 -7.41 23.35 -15.15
N LYS A 164 -8.44 24.20 -15.07
CA LYS A 164 -9.51 24.22 -16.09
C LYS A 164 -9.46 25.60 -16.74
N PRO A 165 -9.25 25.74 -18.06
CA PRO A 165 -9.62 27.00 -18.70
C PRO A 165 -11.10 27.23 -18.41
N SER A 166 -11.42 28.38 -17.84
CA SER A 166 -12.80 28.75 -17.58
C SER A 166 -13.56 28.73 -18.91
N LEU A 167 -14.89 28.55 -18.86
CA LEU A 167 -15.72 28.67 -20.06
C LEU A 167 -15.45 30.00 -20.80
N LEU A 168 -15.12 31.05 -20.04
CA LEU A 168 -14.70 32.37 -20.53
C LEU A 168 -13.37 32.33 -21.31
N ASP A 169 -12.40 31.53 -20.90
CA ASP A 169 -11.13 31.38 -21.63
C ASP A 169 -11.32 30.64 -22.95
N LYS A 170 -12.25 29.67 -22.99
CA LYS A 170 -12.66 28.99 -24.23
C LYS A 170 -13.43 29.93 -25.17
N ILE A 171 -14.31 30.78 -24.63
CA ILE A 171 -15.07 31.77 -25.43
C ILE A 171 -14.12 32.84 -26.00
N LYS A 172 -13.14 33.32 -25.21
CA LYS A 172 -12.15 34.32 -25.65
C LYS A 172 -11.21 33.81 -26.75
N SER A 173 -10.93 32.51 -26.82
CA SER A 173 -10.09 31.95 -27.89
C SER A 173 -10.86 31.78 -29.21
N ILE A 174 -12.18 31.58 -29.14
CA ILE A 174 -13.06 31.51 -30.33
C ILE A 174 -13.29 32.91 -30.92
N LEU A 175 -13.42 33.93 -30.08
CA LEU A 175 -13.65 35.33 -30.52
C LEU A 175 -12.39 36.07 -31.02
N LYS A 176 -11.23 35.41 -31.05
CA LYS A 176 -9.95 35.95 -31.56
C LYS A 176 -9.53 35.36 -32.92
N ARG A 177 -10.38 34.57 -33.57
CA ARG A 177 -10.26 34.15 -34.97
C ARG A 177 -11.27 34.93 -35.81
#